data_AF-A0A1N6IC31-F1
#
_entry.id   AF-A0A1N6IC31-F1
#
_cell.length_a   1.000
_cell.length_b   1.000
_cell.length_c   1.000
_cell.angle_alpha   90.00
_cell.angle_beta   90.00
_cell.angle_gamma   90.00
#
_symmetry.space_group_name_H-M   'P 1'
#
loop_
_entity.id
_entity.type
_entity.pdbx_description
1 polymer ?
#
loop_
_entity_poly.entity_id
_entity_poly.type
_entity_poly.pdbx_seq_one_letter_code
_entity_poly.pdbx_strand_id
1 'polypeptide(L)'
;MLSIIIVIAIVLLSIVLAGIGIYVGTRNSDEKEPSKPVIDVSGQYAAIGRPARETLTAVKPSEASIRAWLETQDLTPEQRLSYIEQWNATLEETIRTIDEGDKNGTATYRIVLGPKGKNYCKFVSEENFITREQIRNHAEILPPYVLGCDCKLLPKQPWENPSKSGWKAVIPTHGNTYSVPDWRQLA
;
A
#
# COMPACT_ATOMS: atom_id res chain seq x y z
N MET A 1 -63.26 -12.91 -4.72
CA MET A 1 -61.99 -13.60 -5.03
C MET A 1 -60.96 -12.69 -5.70
N LEU A 2 -61.31 -11.94 -6.75
CA LEU A 2 -60.39 -11.01 -7.44
C LEU A 2 -59.70 -10.01 -6.49
N SER A 3 -60.45 -9.39 -5.57
CA SER A 3 -59.90 -8.40 -4.62
C SER A 3 -58.88 -8.98 -3.64
N ILE A 4 -59.05 -10.26 -3.25
CA ILE A 4 -58.10 -10.95 -2.35
C ILE A 4 -56.80 -11.24 -3.09
N ILE A 5 -56.87 -11.63 -4.37
CA ILE A 5 -55.71 -11.88 -5.22
C ILE A 5 -54.91 -10.58 -5.43
N ILE A 6 -55.58 -9.45 -5.63
CA ILE A 6 -54.92 -8.14 -5.78
C ILE A 6 -54.18 -7.74 -4.50
N VAL A 7 -54.79 -7.94 -3.32
CA VAL A 7 -54.12 -7.63 -2.04
C VAL A 7 -52.88 -8.51 -1.83
N ILE A 8 -52.97 -9.81 -2.14
CA ILE A 8 -51.83 -10.73 -2.04
C ILE A 8 -50.70 -10.32 -2.99
N ALA A 9 -51.02 -9.90 -4.22
CA ALA A 9 -50.03 -9.44 -5.19
C ALA A 9 -49.29 -8.17 -4.72
N ILE A 10 -50.00 -7.21 -4.11
CA ILE A 10 -49.40 -5.98 -3.57
C ILE A 10 -48.46 -6.30 -2.40
N VAL A 11 -48.86 -7.19 -1.50
CA VAL A 11 -48.03 -7.60 -0.36
C VAL A 11 -46.76 -8.30 -0.84
N LEU A 12 -46.87 -9.22 -1.81
CA LEU A 12 -45.71 -9.89 -2.39
C LEU A 12 -44.76 -8.92 -3.10
N LEU A 13 -45.29 -7.98 -3.88
CA LEU A 13 -44.48 -6.95 -4.53
C LEU A 13 -43.73 -6.07 -3.52
N SER A 14 -44.38 -5.72 -2.41
CA SER A 14 -43.77 -4.92 -1.34
C SER A 14 -42.59 -5.63 -0.68
N ILE A 15 -42.69 -6.95 -0.47
CA ILE A 15 -41.61 -7.76 0.12
C ILE A 15 -40.42 -7.84 -0.84
N VAL A 16 -40.67 -8.00 -2.14
CA VAL A 16 -39.60 -8.05 -3.16
C VAL A 16 -38.85 -6.72 -3.23
N LEU A 17 -39.57 -5.59 -3.21
CA LEU A 17 -38.95 -4.26 -3.22
C LEU A 17 -38.12 -3.99 -1.97
N ALA A 18 -38.59 -4.41 -0.79
CA ALA A 18 -37.82 -4.31 0.46
C ALA A 18 -36.54 -5.14 0.41
N GLY A 19 -36.60 -6.36 -0.14
CA GLY A 19 -35.43 -7.23 -0.31
C GLY A 19 -34.37 -6.64 -1.23
N ILE A 20 -34.79 -6.05 -2.36
CA ILE A 20 -33.87 -5.35 -3.29
C ILE A 20 -33.27 -4.11 -2.61
N GLY A 21 -34.06 -3.35 -1.85
CA GLY A 21 -33.59 -2.19 -1.09
C GLY A 21 -32.51 -2.54 -0.07
N ILE A 22 -32.67 -3.64 0.67
CA ILE A 22 -31.65 -4.15 1.60
C ILE A 22 -30.41 -4.62 0.83
N TYR A 23 -30.58 -5.40 -0.24
CA TYR A 23 -29.46 -5.92 -1.04
C TYR A 23 -28.62 -4.82 -1.69
N VAL A 24 -29.25 -3.78 -2.22
CA VAL A 24 -28.55 -2.60 -2.77
C VAL A 24 -27.96 -1.75 -1.66
N GLY A 25 -28.65 -1.59 -0.53
CA GLY A 25 -28.18 -0.84 0.63
C GLY A 25 -26.92 -1.45 1.24
N THR A 26 -26.86 -2.76 1.43
CA THR A 26 -25.67 -3.44 1.97
C THR A 26 -24.51 -3.42 0.99
N ARG A 27 -24.76 -3.66 -0.31
CA ARG A 27 -23.70 -3.62 -1.33
C ARG A 27 -23.10 -2.23 -1.54
N ASN A 28 -23.89 -1.16 -1.42
CA ASN A 28 -23.38 0.21 -1.49
C ASN A 28 -22.72 0.68 -0.19
N SER A 29 -23.02 0.06 0.96
CA SER A 29 -22.39 0.40 2.24
C SER A 29 -20.95 -0.10 2.32
N ASP A 30 -20.63 -1.23 1.67
CA ASP A 30 -19.26 -1.73 1.56
C ASP A 30 -18.35 -0.84 0.66
N GLU A 31 -18.92 -0.03 -0.24
CA GLU A 31 -18.16 0.86 -1.12
C GLU A 31 -18.01 2.31 -0.59
N LYS A 32 -18.71 2.68 0.50
CA LYS A 32 -18.67 4.03 1.06
C LYS A 32 -18.83 4.05 2.57
N GLU A 33 -17.81 3.62 3.30
CA GLU A 33 -17.53 4.26 4.59
C GLU A 33 -16.74 5.55 4.31
N PRO A 34 -17.34 6.75 4.38
CA PRO A 34 -16.55 7.96 4.51
C PRO A 34 -15.86 7.89 5.87
N SER A 35 -14.55 7.68 5.86
CA SER A 35 -13.70 7.83 7.05
C SER A 35 -14.08 9.13 7.74
N LYS A 36 -14.67 9.06 8.94
CA LYS A 36 -15.00 10.26 9.71
C LYS A 36 -13.72 11.06 9.90
N PRO A 37 -13.61 12.29 9.38
CA PRO A 37 -12.44 13.11 9.64
C PRO A 37 -12.45 13.47 11.12
N VAL A 38 -11.53 12.88 11.89
CA VAL A 38 -11.24 13.34 13.24
C VAL A 38 -10.42 14.61 13.08
N ILE A 39 -11.01 15.73 13.46
CA ILE A 39 -10.34 17.03 13.46
C ILE A 39 -9.30 16.98 14.56
N ASP A 40 -8.03 16.82 14.20
CA ASP A 40 -6.92 17.09 15.10
C ASP A 40 -6.75 18.61 15.22
N VAL A 41 -6.39 19.08 16.41
CA VAL A 41 -6.55 20.45 16.90
C VAL A 41 -5.54 21.45 16.26
N SER A 42 -4.94 21.09 15.13
CA SER A 42 -3.88 21.85 14.44
C SER A 42 -4.29 22.41 13.08
N GLY A 43 -5.55 22.27 12.66
CA GLY A 43 -6.00 22.72 11.33
C GLY A 43 -5.37 21.94 10.17
N GLN A 44 -4.69 20.83 10.47
CA GLN A 44 -4.20 19.88 9.48
C GLN A 44 -5.30 18.87 9.20
N TYR A 45 -5.73 18.79 7.94
CA TYR A 45 -6.55 17.68 7.46
C TYR A 45 -5.69 16.42 7.49
N ALA A 46 -5.63 15.74 8.63
CA ALA A 46 -5.15 14.37 8.69
C ALA A 46 -6.22 13.51 8.00
N ALA A 47 -6.07 13.33 6.69
CA ALA A 47 -6.82 12.31 5.99
C ALA A 47 -6.41 10.98 6.63
N ILE A 48 -7.27 10.44 7.50
CA ILE A 48 -7.08 9.12 8.13
C ILE A 48 -7.06 8.11 6.98
N GLY A 49 -5.87 7.82 6.49
CA GLY A 49 -5.64 6.81 5.48
C GLY A 49 -5.77 5.42 6.10
N ARG A 50 -5.96 4.40 5.26
CA ARG A 50 -5.83 3.01 5.70
C ARG A 50 -4.45 2.81 6.37
N PRO A 51 -4.36 1.96 7.40
CA PRO A 51 -3.08 1.64 8.04
C PRO A 51 -2.03 1.21 7.03
N ALA A 52 -0.77 1.60 7.25
CA ALA A 52 0.33 1.28 6.34
C ALA A 52 0.47 -0.24 6.14
N ARG A 53 0.29 -1.00 7.23
CA ARG A 53 0.30 -2.47 7.21
C ARG A 53 -0.72 -3.06 6.25
N GLU A 54 -1.97 -2.59 6.30
CA GLU A 54 -3.03 -3.12 5.44
C GLU A 54 -2.72 -2.87 3.96
N THR A 55 -2.30 -1.64 3.64
CA THR A 55 -1.99 -1.22 2.27
C THR A 55 -0.80 -2.01 1.69
N LEU A 56 0.25 -2.20 2.48
CA LEU A 56 1.42 -2.97 2.05
C LEU A 56 1.13 -4.46 1.92
N THR A 57 0.36 -5.04 2.85
CA THR A 57 0.02 -6.48 2.80
C THR A 57 -0.86 -6.83 1.60
N ALA A 58 -1.65 -5.87 1.10
CA ALA A 58 -2.46 -6.07 -0.10
C ALA A 58 -1.64 -6.17 -1.40
N VAL A 59 -0.44 -5.56 -1.44
CA VAL A 59 0.39 -5.46 -2.64
C VAL A 59 1.62 -6.37 -2.59
N LYS A 60 2.18 -6.59 -1.40
CA LYS A 60 3.39 -7.41 -1.21
C LYS A 60 3.05 -8.90 -1.18
N PRO A 61 3.95 -9.77 -1.68
CA PRO A 61 3.75 -11.22 -1.60
C PRO A 61 3.62 -11.68 -0.16
N SER A 62 2.77 -12.69 0.05
CA SER A 62 2.66 -13.36 1.35
C SER A 62 3.96 -14.12 1.68
N GLU A 63 4.25 -14.32 2.96
CA GLU A 63 5.40 -15.12 3.40
C GLU A 63 5.37 -16.54 2.80
N ALA A 64 4.18 -17.15 2.71
CA ALA A 64 4.02 -18.46 2.09
C ALA A 64 4.43 -18.47 0.61
N SER A 65 4.10 -17.41 -0.14
CA SER A 65 4.51 -17.25 -1.53
C SER A 65 6.03 -17.08 -1.67
N ILE A 66 6.65 -16.31 -0.77
CA ILE A 66 8.10 -16.12 -0.73
C ILE A 66 8.80 -17.45 -0.45
N ARG A 67 8.33 -18.18 0.57
CA ARG A 67 8.88 -19.49 0.95
C ARG A 67 8.79 -20.49 -0.20
N ALA A 68 7.62 -20.61 -0.82
CA ALA A 68 7.42 -21.48 -1.98
C ALA A 68 8.35 -21.14 -3.15
N TRP A 69 8.60 -19.85 -3.40
CA TRP A 69 9.54 -19.43 -4.44
C TRP A 69 11.00 -19.74 -4.05
N LEU A 70 11.40 -19.46 -2.81
CA LEU A 70 12.74 -19.77 -2.30
C LEU A 70 13.05 -21.27 -2.33
N GLU A 71 12.04 -22.14 -2.19
CA GLU A 71 12.19 -23.59 -2.33
C GLU A 71 12.60 -24.03 -3.74
N THR A 72 12.25 -23.24 -4.76
CA THR A 72 12.67 -23.49 -6.16
C THR A 72 14.12 -23.08 -6.43
N GLN A 73 14.75 -22.37 -5.50
CA GLN A 73 16.11 -21.86 -5.63
C GLN A 73 17.13 -22.80 -4.95
N ASP A 74 18.34 -22.86 -5.51
CA ASP A 74 19.47 -23.62 -4.97
C ASP A 74 20.11 -22.86 -3.78
N LEU A 75 19.41 -22.86 -2.64
CA LEU A 75 19.78 -22.16 -1.41
C LEU A 75 19.70 -23.11 -0.23
N THR A 76 20.57 -22.92 0.77
CA THR A 76 20.50 -23.68 2.02
C THR A 76 19.28 -23.25 2.86
N PRO A 77 18.75 -24.11 3.75
CA PRO A 77 17.64 -23.74 4.63
C PRO A 77 17.90 -22.46 5.45
N GLU A 78 19.14 -22.26 5.90
CA GLU A 78 19.55 -21.08 6.67
C GLU A 78 19.50 -19.80 5.82
N GLN A 79 19.95 -19.87 4.57
CA GLN A 79 19.88 -18.74 3.64
C GLN A 79 18.43 -18.36 3.33
N ARG A 80 17.56 -19.35 3.13
CA ARG A 80 16.13 -19.11 2.87
C ARG A 80 15.47 -18.40 4.05
N LEU A 81 15.75 -18.85 5.28
CA LEU A 81 15.26 -18.20 6.50
C LEU A 81 15.77 -16.76 6.61
N SER A 82 17.05 -16.54 6.35
CA SER A 82 17.66 -15.20 6.39
C SER A 82 16.99 -14.22 5.41
N TYR A 83 16.66 -14.66 4.18
CA TYR A 83 15.95 -13.81 3.22
C TYR A 83 14.53 -13.45 3.67
N ILE A 84 13.80 -14.41 4.25
CA ILE A 84 12.45 -14.17 4.79
C ILE A 84 12.50 -13.20 5.97
N GLU A 85 13.44 -13.41 6.90
CA GLU A 85 13.63 -12.54 8.05
C GLU A 85 13.98 -11.12 7.63
N GLN A 86 14.93 -10.96 6.70
CA GLN A 86 15.31 -9.65 6.17
C GLN A 86 14.14 -8.96 5.45
N TRP A 87 13.35 -9.71 4.67
CA TRP A 87 12.16 -9.19 4.01
C TRP A 87 11.15 -8.65 5.03
N ASN A 88 10.80 -9.46 6.02
CA ASN A 88 9.84 -9.09 7.06
C ASN A 88 10.35 -7.91 7.91
N ALA A 89 11.64 -7.89 8.25
CA ALA A 89 12.25 -6.78 8.98
C ALA A 89 12.19 -5.46 8.19
N THR A 90 12.50 -5.50 6.89
CA THR A 90 12.45 -4.31 6.02
C THR A 90 11.01 -3.82 5.82
N LEU A 91 10.08 -4.76 5.66
CA LEU A 91 8.65 -4.44 5.55
C LEU A 91 8.13 -3.77 6.81
N GLU A 92 8.49 -4.29 7.98
CA GLU A 92 8.10 -3.74 9.28
C GLU A 92 8.75 -2.36 9.53
N GLU A 93 10.03 -2.17 9.17
CA GLU A 93 10.71 -0.87 9.22
C GLU A 93 9.98 0.18 8.34
N THR A 94 9.53 -0.24 7.16
CA THR A 94 8.78 0.60 6.23
C THR A 94 7.41 0.99 6.79
N ILE A 95 6.66 0.01 7.33
CA ILE A 95 5.37 0.23 7.99
C ILE A 95 5.54 1.22 9.15
N ARG A 96 6.52 0.98 10.02
CA ARG A 96 6.80 1.85 11.18
C ARG A 96 7.10 3.28 10.74
N THR A 97 7.91 3.45 9.70
CA THR A 97 8.27 4.78 9.19
C THR A 97 7.05 5.56 8.70
N ILE A 98 6.10 4.88 8.05
CA ILE A 98 4.86 5.51 7.56
C ILE A 98 3.94 5.81 8.74
N ASP A 99 3.76 4.87 9.67
CA ASP A 99 2.88 5.06 10.84
C ASP A 99 3.40 6.18 11.76
N GLU A 100 4.73 6.29 11.94
CA GLU A 100 5.35 7.43 12.64
C GLU A 100 5.18 8.72 11.86
N GLY A 101 5.33 8.68 10.54
CA GLY A 101 5.12 9.83 9.67
C GLY A 101 3.68 10.32 9.69
N ASP A 102 2.69 9.43 9.76
CA ASP A 102 1.27 9.76 9.88
C ASP A 102 0.96 10.46 11.20
N LYS A 103 1.57 10.01 12.30
CA LYS A 103 1.46 10.66 13.62
C LYS A 103 2.10 12.04 13.63
N ASN A 104 3.20 12.21 12.88
CA ASN A 104 4.00 13.44 12.88
C ASN A 104 3.64 14.42 11.74
N GLY A 105 2.65 14.11 10.90
CA GLY A 105 2.28 14.95 9.75
C GLY A 105 3.33 14.97 8.62
N THR A 106 4.12 13.92 8.46
CA THR A 106 5.15 13.82 7.42
C THR A 106 4.50 13.59 6.04
N ALA A 107 4.65 14.57 5.14
CA ALA A 107 4.03 14.54 3.82
C ALA A 107 4.90 13.92 2.72
N THR A 108 6.23 13.92 2.88
CA THR A 108 7.18 13.49 1.84
C THR A 108 8.26 12.58 2.40
N TYR A 109 8.57 11.53 1.65
CA TYR A 109 9.55 10.52 1.99
C TYR A 109 10.56 10.37 0.84
N ARG A 110 11.70 9.78 1.15
CA ARG A 110 12.72 9.40 0.17
C ARG A 110 13.05 7.93 0.34
N ILE A 111 13.48 7.32 -0.76
CA ILE A 111 13.96 5.94 -0.77
C ILE A 111 15.48 5.99 -0.81
N VAL A 112 16.12 5.48 0.24
CA VAL A 112 17.57 5.31 0.28
C VAL A 112 17.91 3.96 -0.34
N LEU A 113 18.63 4.02 -1.47
CA LEU A 113 19.10 2.85 -2.19
C LEU A 113 20.43 2.40 -1.59
N GLY A 114 20.43 1.27 -0.88
CA GLY A 114 21.68 0.64 -0.47
C GLY A 114 22.42 0.00 -1.66
N PRO A 115 23.69 -0.42 -1.47
CA PRO A 115 24.52 -1.03 -2.51
C PRO A 115 23.83 -2.15 -3.30
N LYS A 116 23.07 -3.03 -2.63
CA LYS A 116 22.36 -4.12 -3.30
C LYS A 116 21.17 -3.59 -4.09
N GLY A 117 20.41 -2.68 -3.50
CA GLY A 117 19.21 -2.10 -4.13
C GLY A 117 19.46 -1.36 -5.43
N LYS A 118 20.63 -0.72 -5.59
CA LYS A 118 21.00 0.03 -6.80
C LYS A 118 20.99 -0.82 -8.08
N ASN A 119 21.23 -2.12 -7.98
CA ASN A 119 21.25 -3.02 -9.14
C ASN A 119 19.84 -3.32 -9.69
N TYR A 120 18.83 -3.27 -8.82
CA TYR A 120 17.47 -3.70 -9.11
C TYR A 120 16.49 -2.53 -9.22
N CYS A 121 16.66 -1.50 -8.40
CA CYS A 121 15.74 -0.39 -8.30
C CYS A 121 16.14 0.74 -9.26
N LYS A 122 15.61 0.70 -10.49
CA LYS A 122 15.90 1.71 -11.53
C LYS A 122 14.84 2.80 -11.67
N PHE A 123 13.65 2.60 -11.09
CA PHE A 123 12.54 3.56 -11.19
C PHE A 123 12.69 4.77 -10.26
N VAL A 124 13.61 4.68 -9.30
CA VAL A 124 13.87 5.69 -8.28
C VAL A 124 15.37 5.95 -8.18
N SER A 125 15.74 7.17 -7.85
CA SER A 125 17.11 7.61 -7.61
C SER A 125 17.20 8.39 -6.29
N GLU A 126 18.42 8.67 -5.81
CA GLU A 126 18.63 9.39 -4.55
C GLU A 126 18.09 10.83 -4.56
N GLU A 127 17.87 11.41 -5.75
CA GLU A 127 17.25 12.72 -5.90
C GLU A 127 15.72 12.68 -5.89
N ASN A 128 15.13 11.50 -5.77
CA ASN A 128 13.69 11.35 -5.80
C ASN A 128 13.02 11.40 -4.43
N PHE A 129 11.80 11.90 -4.42
CA PHE A 129 10.88 11.80 -3.28
C PHE A 129 9.54 11.22 -3.70
N ILE A 130 8.85 10.63 -2.72
CA ILE A 130 7.48 10.15 -2.84
C ILE A 130 6.61 10.89 -1.83
N THR A 131 5.38 11.22 -2.22
CA THR A 131 4.42 11.85 -1.33
C THR A 131 3.60 10.82 -0.57
N ARG A 132 3.00 11.25 0.54
CA ARG A 132 2.05 10.41 1.29
C ARG A 132 0.86 9.95 0.44
N GLU A 133 0.43 10.79 -0.49
CA GLU A 133 -0.63 10.48 -1.45
C GLU A 133 -0.21 9.38 -2.42
N GLN A 134 1.02 9.45 -2.96
CA GLN A 134 1.58 8.39 -3.79
C GLN A 134 1.68 7.07 -3.02
N ILE A 135 2.11 7.11 -1.77
CA ILE A 135 2.17 5.91 -0.90
C ILE A 135 0.78 5.27 -0.73
N ARG A 136 -0.26 6.09 -0.55
CA ARG A 136 -1.63 5.60 -0.37
C ARG A 136 -2.16 4.89 -1.61
N ASN A 137 -1.88 5.44 -2.78
CA ASN A 137 -2.41 4.94 -4.04
C ASN A 137 -1.53 3.87 -4.68
N HIS A 138 -0.24 3.84 -4.33
CA HIS A 138 0.79 3.01 -4.96
C HIS A 138 1.76 2.42 -3.93
N ALA A 139 1.26 1.54 -3.05
CA ALA A 139 2.12 0.91 -2.04
C ALA A 139 3.21 0.00 -2.63
N GLU A 140 3.12 -0.36 -3.92
CA GLU A 140 4.17 -1.09 -4.65
C GLU A 140 5.51 -0.34 -4.66
N ILE A 141 5.49 0.99 -4.63
CA ILE A 141 6.71 1.83 -4.74
C ILE A 141 7.55 1.82 -3.46
N LEU A 142 7.05 1.19 -2.40
CA LEU A 142 7.72 1.12 -1.11
C LEU A 142 8.60 -0.13 -0.99
N PRO A 143 9.72 -0.06 -0.24
CA PRO A 143 10.52 -1.25 0.05
C PRO A 143 9.78 -2.23 1.00
N PRO A 144 10.21 -3.50 1.09
CA PRO A 144 11.24 -4.15 0.27
C PRO A 144 10.77 -4.40 -1.17
N TYR A 145 11.71 -4.42 -2.12
CA TYR A 145 11.44 -4.67 -3.53
C TYR A 145 11.81 -6.08 -3.97
N VAL A 146 13.05 -6.49 -3.69
CA VAL A 146 13.61 -7.81 -3.99
C VAL A 146 14.12 -8.48 -2.72
N LEU A 147 14.22 -9.80 -2.72
CA LEU A 147 14.70 -10.55 -1.56
C LEU A 147 16.18 -10.26 -1.34
N GLY A 148 16.50 -9.77 -0.14
CA GLY A 148 17.85 -9.34 0.21
C GLY A 148 18.16 -7.87 -0.07
N CYS A 149 17.21 -7.03 -0.54
CA CYS A 149 17.49 -5.60 -0.69
C CYS A 149 17.79 -4.94 0.66
N ASP A 150 18.69 -3.96 0.62
CA ASP A 150 19.06 -3.01 1.67
C ASP A 150 18.41 -1.61 1.48
N CYS A 151 17.31 -1.57 0.72
CA CYS A 151 16.53 -0.38 0.41
C CYS A 151 15.75 0.09 1.66
N LYS A 152 15.75 1.40 1.95
CA LYS A 152 15.03 1.95 3.12
C LYS A 152 14.14 3.13 2.77
N LEU A 153 13.01 3.24 3.46
CA LEU A 153 12.17 4.43 3.44
C LEU A 153 12.58 5.36 4.57
N LEU A 154 12.79 6.64 4.29
CA LEU A 154 13.06 7.67 5.31
C LEU A 154 12.22 8.92 5.04
N PRO A 155 11.83 9.69 6.07
CA PRO A 155 11.29 11.03 5.90
C PRO A 155 12.28 11.91 5.13
N LYS A 156 11.77 12.67 4.15
CA LYS A 156 12.57 13.65 3.42
C LYS A 156 12.79 14.87 4.32
N GLN A 157 14.05 15.24 4.58
CA GLN A 157 14.35 16.43 5.36
C GLN A 157 14.36 17.69 4.47
N PRO A 158 13.86 18.85 4.94
CA PRO A 158 13.84 20.09 4.15
C PRO A 158 15.22 20.61 3.75
N TRP A 159 16.25 20.36 4.58
CA TRP A 159 17.62 20.86 4.38
C TRP A 159 18.50 19.93 3.55
N GLU A 160 18.04 18.72 3.22
CA GLU A 160 18.77 17.81 2.34
C GLU A 160 18.66 18.32 0.91
N ASN A 161 19.78 18.37 0.17
CA ASN A 161 19.80 18.73 -1.23
C ASN A 161 20.55 17.65 -2.04
N PRO A 162 19.82 16.70 -2.65
CA PRO A 162 20.45 15.52 -3.27
C PRO A 162 21.15 15.85 -4.59
N SER A 163 20.78 16.94 -5.28
CA SER A 163 21.40 17.34 -6.55
C SER A 163 21.29 18.85 -6.79
N LYS A 164 22.03 19.39 -7.77
CA LYS A 164 21.96 20.81 -8.15
C LYS A 164 20.55 21.24 -8.58
N SER A 165 19.74 20.30 -9.06
CA SER A 165 18.35 20.51 -9.48
C SER A 165 17.32 20.36 -8.35
N GLY A 166 17.76 20.01 -7.14
CA GLY A 166 16.87 19.73 -6.01
C GLY A 166 16.12 18.41 -6.13
N TRP A 167 15.09 18.27 -5.30
CA TRP A 167 14.26 17.08 -5.19
C TRP A 167 13.30 16.92 -6.38
N LYS A 168 13.19 15.70 -6.90
CA LYS A 168 12.27 15.34 -8.00
C LYS A 168 11.24 14.33 -7.53
N ALA A 169 9.96 14.53 -7.83
CA ALA A 169 8.97 13.50 -7.52
C ALA A 169 9.26 12.22 -8.33
N VAL A 170 9.02 11.04 -7.76
CA VAL A 170 8.95 9.80 -8.56
C VAL A 170 7.73 9.91 -9.46
N ILE A 171 7.90 9.63 -10.75
CA ILE A 171 6.83 9.73 -11.76
C ILE A 171 6.50 8.32 -12.27
N PRO A 172 5.22 7.95 -12.45
CA PRO A 172 4.85 6.70 -13.08
C PRO A 172 5.34 6.64 -14.53
N THR A 173 5.76 5.45 -14.96
CA THR A 173 6.36 5.21 -16.29
C THR A 173 5.32 5.01 -17.39
N HIS A 174 4.18 4.39 -17.09
CA HIS A 174 3.13 4.09 -18.08
C HIS A 174 1.76 4.53 -17.58
N GLY A 175 1.48 5.83 -17.68
CA GLY A 175 0.23 6.41 -17.18
C GLY A 175 0.19 6.39 -15.66
N ASN A 176 -0.36 5.34 -15.06
CA ASN A 176 -0.56 5.21 -13.61
C ASN A 176 0.24 4.07 -12.95
N THR A 177 1.22 3.48 -13.65
CA THR A 177 2.02 2.37 -13.10
C THR A 177 3.49 2.74 -12.98
N TYR A 178 4.12 2.25 -11.92
CA TYR A 178 5.55 2.42 -11.65
C TYR A 178 6.31 1.17 -12.09
N SER A 179 7.52 1.36 -12.63
CA SER A 179 8.41 0.26 -13.03
C SER A 179 9.15 -0.35 -11.83
N VAL A 180 8.40 -0.83 -10.84
CA VAL A 180 8.94 -1.50 -9.65
C VAL A 180 9.49 -2.88 -10.06
N PRO A 181 10.66 -3.32 -9.56
CA PRO A 181 11.22 -4.62 -9.92
C PRO A 181 10.37 -5.78 -9.37
N ASP A 182 10.44 -6.95 -10.03
CA ASP A 182 9.81 -8.19 -9.56
C ASP A 182 10.53 -8.68 -8.30
N TRP A 183 9.77 -9.03 -7.27
CA TRP A 183 10.27 -9.54 -5.99
C TRP A 183 10.96 -10.90 -6.11
N ARG A 184 10.70 -11.65 -7.18
CA ARG A 184 11.29 -12.96 -7.50
C ARG A 184 12.75 -12.85 -7.97
N GLN A 185 13.56 -12.11 -7.22
CA GLN A 185 14.99 -11.89 -7.50
C GLN A 185 15.76 -11.90 -6.17
N LEU A 186 16.99 -12.42 -6.20
CA LEU A 186 17.92 -12.44 -5.08
C LEU A 186 18.97 -11.33 -5.26
N ALA A 187 19.24 -10.56 -4.22
CA ALA A 187 20.13 -9.39 -4.23
C ALA A 187 21.49 -9.57 -3.55
#